data_AF-A0A6J4G1Y6-F1
#
_entry.id   AF-A0A6J4G1Y6-F1
#
_cell.length_a   1.000
_cell.length_b   1.000
_cell.length_c   1.000
_cell.angle_alpha   90.00
_cell.angle_beta   90.00
_cell.angle_gamma   90.00
#
_symmetry.space_group_name_H-M   'P 1'
#
loop_
_entity.id
_entity.type
_entity.pdbx_description
1 polymer ?
#
loop_
_entity_poly.entity_id
_entity_poly.type
_entity_poly.pdbx_seq_one_letter_code
_entity_poly.pdbx_strand_id
1 'polypeptide(L)'
;MIKDPVNDEGQLPADNRLALRRVVRAGRKAALGTLMGGAPYCSLVTVAVDPMLAPLLLLSGLSDHTRNILADSRVSLLFDGTDGLANPQTGPRVTLIGRAQPSADPQDRARFLALHPGAALYAGFADFGLWRVVPERVHFVGGFGRAVWFDAPFGLDPDQATAVAGCEAPTLADGWQVVGTDIDGADLRRGESFVRLAFERPVATREQALQATLAGWERLPR
;
A
#
# COMPACT_ATOMS: atom_id res chain seq x y z
N MET A 1 -11.14 -15.88 11.94
CA MET A 1 -10.16 -15.28 11.01
C MET A 1 -11.01 -14.69 9.91
N ILE A 2 -11.24 -13.37 9.90
CA ILE A 2 -12.03 -12.75 8.82
C ILE A 2 -11.22 -13.02 7.55
N LYS A 3 -11.78 -13.83 6.64
CA LYS A 3 -11.16 -14.05 5.33
C LYS A 3 -10.94 -12.67 4.72
N ASP A 4 -9.74 -12.43 4.19
CA ASP A 4 -9.48 -11.24 3.41
C ASP A 4 -10.53 -11.22 2.29
N PRO A 5 -11.51 -10.29 2.29
CA PRO A 5 -12.63 -10.29 1.34
C PRO A 5 -12.17 -10.07 -0.11
N VAL A 6 -10.87 -9.79 -0.30
CA VAL A 6 -10.20 -9.76 -1.61
C VAL A 6 -10.06 -11.16 -2.23
N ASN A 7 -10.14 -12.23 -1.43
CA ASN A 7 -9.78 -13.60 -1.84
C ASN A 7 -10.97 -14.59 -1.97
N ASP A 8 -12.22 -14.19 -1.71
CA ASP A 8 -13.39 -14.98 -2.12
C ASP A 8 -13.74 -14.59 -3.58
N GLU A 9 -13.08 -15.25 -4.56
CA GLU A 9 -13.37 -15.20 -6.02
C GLU A 9 -13.60 -13.78 -6.63
N GLY A 10 -13.00 -12.75 -6.06
CA GLY A 10 -13.17 -11.36 -6.47
C GLY A 10 -12.34 -11.02 -7.70
N GLN A 11 -12.89 -11.22 -8.89
CA GLN A 11 -12.26 -10.85 -10.17
C GLN A 11 -11.68 -9.42 -10.10
N LEU A 12 -10.37 -9.28 -10.40
CA LEU A 12 -9.72 -7.96 -10.48
C LEU A 12 -10.55 -7.03 -11.38
N PRO A 13 -10.71 -5.74 -11.03
CA PRO A 13 -11.41 -4.78 -11.88
C PRO A 13 -10.96 -4.85 -13.33
N ALA A 14 -11.89 -4.68 -14.27
CA ALA A 14 -11.56 -4.64 -15.69
C ALA A 14 -10.60 -3.48 -16.02
N ASP A 15 -10.78 -2.33 -15.37
CA ASP A 15 -9.84 -1.21 -15.44
C ASP A 15 -8.51 -1.58 -14.76
N ASN A 16 -7.46 -1.69 -15.57
CA ASN A 16 -6.11 -2.01 -15.12
C ASN A 16 -5.54 -0.96 -14.16
N ARG A 17 -5.95 0.32 -14.25
CA ARG A 17 -5.51 1.38 -13.31
C ARG A 17 -6.16 1.23 -11.94
N LEU A 18 -7.43 0.83 -11.87
CA LEU A 18 -8.05 0.48 -10.59
C LEU A 18 -7.48 -0.83 -10.05
N ALA A 19 -7.29 -1.85 -10.90
CA ALA A 19 -6.73 -3.14 -10.49
C ALA A 19 -5.33 -3.01 -9.91
N LEU A 20 -4.42 -2.25 -10.55
CA LEU A 20 -3.07 -2.04 -10.01
C LEU A 20 -3.11 -1.31 -8.66
N ARG A 21 -3.99 -0.30 -8.50
CA ARG A 21 -4.10 0.46 -7.25
C ARG A 21 -4.56 -0.43 -6.10
N ARG A 22 -5.52 -1.33 -6.36
CA ARG A 22 -5.98 -2.32 -5.38
C ARG A 22 -4.85 -3.24 -4.94
N VAL A 23 -4.05 -3.75 -5.86
CA VAL A 23 -2.92 -4.64 -5.54
C VAL A 23 -1.88 -3.92 -4.68
N VAL A 24 -1.47 -2.71 -5.07
CA VAL A 24 -0.47 -1.94 -4.32
C VAL A 24 -0.98 -1.58 -2.92
N ARG A 25 -2.21 -1.07 -2.80
CA ARG A 25 -2.76 -0.62 -1.51
C ARG A 25 -3.13 -1.77 -0.57
N ALA A 26 -3.40 -2.97 -1.09
CA ALA A 26 -3.59 -4.16 -0.25
C ALA A 26 -2.25 -4.68 0.33
N GLY A 27 -1.11 -4.35 -0.29
CA GLY A 27 0.19 -4.84 0.12
C GLY A 27 0.71 -4.20 1.40
N ARG A 28 0.83 -5.00 2.47
CA ARG A 28 1.51 -4.60 3.73
C ARG A 28 3.02 -4.82 3.71
N LYS A 29 3.51 -5.57 2.72
CA LYS A 29 4.90 -5.92 2.50
C LYS A 29 5.21 -5.85 1.01
N ALA A 30 6.47 -5.63 0.68
CA ALA A 30 6.97 -5.71 -0.68
C ALA A 30 8.40 -6.24 -0.70
N ALA A 31 8.80 -6.80 -1.84
CA ALA A 31 10.21 -7.04 -2.12
C ALA A 31 10.83 -5.77 -2.71
N LEU A 32 11.76 -5.16 -1.98
CA LEU A 32 12.49 -3.94 -2.35
C LEU A 32 13.78 -4.31 -3.09
N GLY A 33 13.86 -3.91 -4.36
CA GLY A 33 15.07 -3.94 -5.18
C GLY A 33 15.86 -2.63 -5.07
N THR A 34 17.14 -2.73 -4.73
CA THR A 34 18.13 -1.63 -4.66
C THR A 34 19.41 -2.03 -5.40
N LEU A 35 20.38 -1.12 -5.54
CA LEU A 35 21.68 -1.39 -6.17
C LEU A 35 22.79 -1.48 -5.12
N MET A 36 23.47 -2.62 -5.03
CA MET A 36 24.64 -2.85 -4.18
C MET A 36 25.89 -2.95 -5.05
N GLY A 37 26.69 -1.88 -5.10
CA GLY A 37 27.87 -1.84 -5.98
C GLY A 37 27.53 -2.07 -7.46
N GLY A 38 26.33 -1.67 -7.89
CA GLY A 38 25.80 -1.90 -9.25
C GLY A 38 25.07 -3.24 -9.45
N ALA A 39 25.17 -4.20 -8.53
CA ALA A 39 24.40 -5.45 -8.59
C ALA A 39 23.00 -5.26 -7.97
N PRO A 40 21.96 -5.94 -8.48
CA PRO A 40 20.63 -5.90 -7.86
C PRO A 40 20.64 -6.58 -6.49
N TYR A 41 20.11 -5.92 -5.48
CA TYR A 41 19.91 -6.44 -4.13
C TYR A 41 18.43 -6.40 -3.77
N CYS A 42 17.90 -7.52 -3.27
CA CYS A 42 16.49 -7.66 -2.91
C CYS A 42 16.35 -7.86 -1.39
N SER A 43 15.43 -7.14 -0.77
CA SER A 43 15.11 -7.29 0.66
C SER A 43 13.60 -7.18 0.91
N LEU A 44 13.11 -7.81 1.98
CA LEU A 44 11.73 -7.67 2.41
C LEU A 44 11.57 -6.38 3.22
N VAL A 45 10.55 -5.59 2.89
CA VAL A 45 10.17 -4.38 3.65
C VAL A 45 8.68 -4.39 3.97
N THR A 46 8.31 -3.85 5.14
CA THR A 46 6.92 -3.46 5.43
C THR A 46 6.62 -2.12 4.77
N VAL A 47 5.40 -1.98 4.25
CA VAL A 47 5.00 -0.82 3.45
C VAL A 47 3.68 -0.27 3.96
N ALA A 48 3.58 1.06 4.04
CA ALA A 48 2.30 1.76 3.95
C ALA A 48 2.24 2.51 2.63
N VAL A 49 1.04 2.80 2.12
CA VAL A 49 0.88 3.47 0.82
C VAL A 49 0.09 4.74 1.02
N ASP A 50 0.62 5.84 0.52
CA ASP A 50 -0.03 7.15 0.61
C ASP A 50 -1.20 7.30 -0.40
N PRO A 51 -1.96 8.41 -0.35
CA PRO A 51 -3.09 8.62 -1.26
C PRO A 51 -2.70 8.66 -2.74
N MET A 52 -1.46 9.04 -3.05
CA MET A 52 -0.90 9.14 -4.40
C MET A 52 -0.11 7.89 -4.84
N LEU A 53 -0.32 6.76 -4.17
CA LEU A 53 0.37 5.49 -4.43
C LEU A 53 1.89 5.49 -4.14
N ALA A 54 2.42 6.48 -3.42
CA ALA A 54 3.81 6.47 -2.98
C ALA A 54 3.99 5.49 -1.80
N PRO A 55 4.87 4.48 -1.94
CA PRO A 55 5.25 3.62 -0.82
C PRO A 55 5.99 4.40 0.28
N LEU A 56 5.60 4.15 1.53
CA LEU A 56 6.21 4.67 2.74
C LEU A 56 6.91 3.51 3.47
N LEU A 57 8.19 3.69 3.76
CA LEU A 57 9.07 2.68 4.34
C LEU A 57 9.74 3.25 5.60
N LEU A 58 9.74 2.49 6.69
CA LEU A 58 10.52 2.82 7.88
C LEU A 58 11.77 1.95 7.91
N LEU A 59 12.93 2.54 7.66
CA LEU A 59 14.17 1.80 7.40
C LEU A 59 15.24 2.16 8.43
N SER A 60 15.98 1.15 8.92
CA SER A 60 17.19 1.38 9.71
C SER A 60 18.35 1.82 8.81
N GLY A 61 19.07 2.86 9.21
CA GLY A 61 20.30 3.34 8.62
C GLY A 61 21.44 2.34 8.68
N LEU A 62 21.33 1.31 9.54
CA LEU A 62 22.28 0.21 9.61
C LEU A 62 22.04 -0.84 8.53
N SER A 63 20.89 -0.85 7.84
CA SER A 63 20.56 -1.84 6.83
C SER A 63 21.31 -1.64 5.50
N ASP A 64 21.57 -2.73 4.78
CA ASP A 64 22.20 -2.62 3.46
C ASP A 64 21.30 -1.93 2.44
N HIS A 65 19.97 -2.12 2.49
CA HIS A 65 19.07 -1.42 1.58
C HIS A 65 19.08 0.10 1.79
N THR A 66 19.23 0.59 3.03
CA THR A 66 19.34 2.04 3.27
C THR A 66 20.69 2.57 2.78
N ARG A 67 21.79 1.84 3.01
CA ARG A 67 23.10 2.21 2.44
C ARG A 67 23.07 2.24 0.92
N ASN A 68 22.41 1.27 0.28
CA ASN A 68 22.23 1.23 -1.17
C ASN A 68 21.41 2.43 -1.66
N ILE A 69 20.29 2.77 -1.00
CA ILE A 69 19.44 3.92 -1.35
C ILE A 69 20.22 5.25 -1.24
N LEU A 70 21.06 5.39 -0.22
CA LEU A 70 21.90 6.57 -0.04
C LEU A 70 22.94 6.73 -1.16
N ALA A 71 23.43 5.62 -1.71
CA ALA A 71 24.36 5.62 -2.85
C ALA A 71 23.63 5.84 -4.19
N ASP A 72 22.46 5.24 -4.36
CA ASP A 72 21.60 5.37 -5.54
C ASP A 72 20.13 5.27 -5.14
N SER A 73 19.38 6.36 -5.29
CA SER A 73 18.00 6.43 -4.85
C SER A 73 17.02 5.62 -5.70
N ARG A 74 17.44 5.08 -6.85
CA ARG A 74 16.58 4.28 -7.72
C ARG A 74 16.22 2.95 -7.05
N VAL A 75 14.93 2.70 -6.92
CA VAL A 75 14.40 1.50 -6.31
C VAL A 75 13.29 0.88 -7.16
N SER A 76 13.05 -0.41 -6.94
CA SER A 76 11.80 -1.05 -7.36
C SER A 76 11.16 -1.79 -6.21
N LEU A 77 9.83 -1.87 -6.19
CA LEU A 77 9.06 -2.62 -5.22
C LEU A 77 8.14 -3.60 -5.95
N LEU A 78 8.22 -4.88 -5.61
CA LEU A 78 7.26 -5.89 -6.06
C LEU A 78 6.19 -6.08 -4.99
N PHE A 79 4.95 -5.75 -5.35
CA PHE A 79 3.75 -6.08 -4.62
C PHE A 79 3.15 -7.37 -5.17
N ASP A 80 2.99 -8.33 -4.29
CA ASP A 80 2.46 -9.67 -4.57
C ASP A 80 1.01 -9.74 -4.10
N GLY A 81 0.08 -9.99 -5.04
CA GLY A 81 -1.33 -10.21 -4.76
C GLY A 81 -1.76 -11.65 -5.05
N THR A 82 -0.85 -12.61 -4.96
CA THR A 82 -1.07 -14.00 -5.36
C THR A 82 -1.42 -14.94 -4.20
N ASP A 83 -1.50 -14.42 -2.97
CA ASP A 83 -1.84 -15.17 -1.77
C ASP A 83 -3.13 -15.97 -1.94
N GLY A 84 -3.08 -17.28 -1.63
CA GLY A 84 -4.22 -18.19 -1.73
C GLY A 84 -4.43 -18.86 -3.10
N LEU A 85 -3.70 -18.45 -4.14
CA LEU A 85 -3.76 -19.10 -5.45
C LEU A 85 -2.95 -20.40 -5.49
N ALA A 86 -3.50 -21.44 -6.12
CA ALA A 86 -2.79 -22.70 -6.34
C ALA A 86 -1.57 -22.54 -7.27
N ASN A 87 -1.66 -21.64 -8.26
CA ASN A 87 -0.54 -21.22 -9.09
C ASN A 87 -0.34 -19.70 -8.95
N PRO A 88 0.72 -19.23 -8.28
CA PRO A 88 0.92 -17.80 -8.07
C PRO A 88 1.14 -17.03 -9.37
N GLN A 89 1.60 -17.67 -10.45
CA GLN A 89 1.79 -16.99 -11.74
C GLN A 89 0.48 -16.56 -12.41
N THR A 90 -0.67 -17.08 -11.96
CA THR A 90 -1.97 -16.65 -12.49
C THR A 90 -2.53 -15.43 -11.77
N GLY A 91 -1.90 -15.02 -10.66
CA GLY A 91 -2.37 -13.90 -9.84
C GLY A 91 -1.80 -12.55 -10.22
N PRO A 92 -2.34 -11.49 -9.60
CA PRO A 92 -1.85 -10.15 -9.81
C PRO A 92 -0.50 -9.88 -9.13
N ARG A 93 0.34 -9.09 -9.82
CA ARG A 93 1.53 -8.47 -9.24
C ARG A 93 1.78 -7.09 -9.84
N VAL A 94 2.36 -6.21 -9.04
CA VAL A 94 2.77 -4.87 -9.48
C VAL A 94 4.25 -4.67 -9.16
N THR A 95 5.05 -4.33 -10.18
CA THR A 95 6.38 -3.77 -9.96
C THR A 95 6.28 -2.26 -10.05
N LEU A 96 6.48 -1.56 -8.94
CA LEU A 96 6.59 -0.11 -8.89
C LEU A 96 8.06 0.28 -9.00
N ILE A 97 8.37 1.25 -9.87
CA ILE A 97 9.71 1.80 -10.05
C ILE A 97 9.67 3.27 -9.65
N GLY A 98 10.67 3.72 -8.91
CA GLY A 98 10.73 5.10 -8.45
C GLY A 98 12.03 5.43 -7.74
N ARG A 99 12.01 6.53 -6.98
CA ARG A 99 13.15 6.98 -6.18
C ARG A 99 12.79 7.13 -4.72
N ALA A 100 13.59 6.51 -3.84
CA ALA A 100 13.43 6.66 -2.41
C ALA A 100 14.07 7.98 -1.95
N GLN A 101 13.34 8.75 -1.16
CA GLN A 101 13.81 9.98 -0.51
C GLN A 101 13.37 9.99 0.96
N PRO A 102 14.14 10.61 1.88
CA PRO A 102 13.69 10.79 3.25
C PRO A 102 12.36 11.56 3.31
N SER A 103 11.48 11.18 4.21
CA SER A 103 10.23 11.90 4.49
C SER A 103 10.23 12.44 5.92
N ALA A 104 9.97 13.74 6.04
CA ALA A 104 9.75 14.42 7.31
C ALA A 104 8.27 14.76 7.53
N ASP A 105 7.37 14.30 6.64
CA ASP A 105 5.94 14.57 6.74
C ASP A 105 5.33 13.80 7.92
N PRO A 106 4.74 14.48 8.92
CA PRO A 106 4.07 13.82 10.02
C PRO A 106 2.92 12.92 9.58
N GLN A 107 2.27 13.20 8.45
CA GLN A 107 1.18 12.38 7.91
C GLN A 107 1.68 11.05 7.39
N ASP A 108 2.83 11.02 6.71
CA ASP A 108 3.46 9.77 6.26
C ASP A 108 3.78 8.89 7.48
N ARG A 109 4.33 9.48 8.55
CA ARG A 109 4.66 8.77 9.79
C ARG A 109 3.41 8.23 10.47
N ALA A 110 2.37 9.06 10.60
CA ALA A 110 1.11 8.66 11.21
C ALA A 110 0.48 7.49 10.45
N ARG A 111 0.44 7.55 9.11
CA ARG A 111 -0.09 6.48 8.26
C ARG A 111 0.69 5.18 8.43
N PHE A 112 2.02 5.26 8.41
CA PHE A 112 2.86 4.06 8.58
C PHE A 112 2.62 3.38 9.93
N LEU A 113 2.60 4.14 11.02
CA LEU A 113 2.39 3.61 12.37
C LEU A 113 0.95 3.13 12.60
N ALA A 114 -0.04 3.74 11.96
CA ALA A 114 -1.43 3.28 12.04
C ALA A 114 -1.60 1.90 11.39
N LEU A 115 -0.85 1.61 10.32
CA LEU A 115 -0.85 0.32 9.63
C LEU A 115 0.09 -0.72 10.27
N HIS A 116 1.19 -0.26 10.87
CA HIS A 116 2.23 -1.10 11.48
C HIS A 116 2.49 -0.68 12.94
N PRO A 117 1.54 -0.93 13.88
CA PRO A 117 1.65 -0.46 15.25
C PRO A 117 2.89 -1.01 15.98
N GLY A 118 3.31 -2.24 15.69
CA GLY A 118 4.55 -2.81 16.22
C GLY A 118 5.81 -2.02 15.87
N ALA A 119 5.77 -1.20 14.81
CA ALA A 119 6.88 -0.34 14.42
C ALA A 119 7.12 0.82 15.41
N ALA A 120 6.14 1.17 16.25
CA ALA A 120 6.29 2.21 17.26
C ALA A 120 7.43 1.91 18.25
N LEU A 121 7.80 0.64 18.41
CA LEU A 121 8.90 0.20 19.28
C LEU A 121 10.28 0.68 18.82
N TYR A 122 10.47 0.92 17.52
CA TYR A 122 11.76 1.28 16.93
C TYR A 122 11.71 2.56 16.07
N ALA A 123 10.52 3.06 15.72
CA ALA A 123 10.35 4.28 14.91
C ALA A 123 10.89 5.58 15.55
N GLY A 124 11.27 5.55 16.82
CA GLY A 124 11.91 6.66 17.52
C GLY A 124 13.43 6.50 17.69
N PHE A 125 14.00 5.38 17.25
CA PHE A 125 15.45 5.18 17.33
C PHE A 125 16.16 6.09 16.33
N ALA A 126 17.33 6.59 16.73
CA ALA A 126 18.09 7.56 15.95
C ALA A 126 18.55 7.02 14.59
N ASP A 127 18.67 5.70 14.44
CA ASP A 127 19.04 5.06 13.19
C ASP A 127 17.83 4.75 12.30
N PHE A 128 16.58 4.88 12.77
CA PHE A 128 15.41 4.64 11.92
C PHE A 128 14.89 5.92 11.28
N GLY A 129 14.71 5.88 9.96
CA GLY A 129 14.18 7.00 9.18
C GLY A 129 12.98 6.57 8.35
N LEU A 130 12.02 7.49 8.18
CA LEU A 130 10.92 7.31 7.24
C LEU A 130 11.36 7.73 5.84
N TRP A 131 11.05 6.90 4.85
CA TRP A 131 11.37 7.10 3.45
C TRP A 131 10.10 7.03 2.62
N ARG A 132 10.00 7.90 1.64
CA ARG A 132 8.94 7.94 0.65
C ARG A 132 9.54 7.57 -0.70
N VAL A 133 8.94 6.60 -1.39
CA VAL A 133 9.31 6.26 -2.75
C VAL A 133 8.43 7.07 -3.70
N VAL A 134 9.02 8.06 -4.36
CA VAL A 134 8.36 8.84 -5.41
C VAL A 134 8.19 7.94 -6.63
N PRO A 135 6.97 7.53 -6.99
CA PRO A 135 6.77 6.56 -8.05
C PRO A 135 6.91 7.24 -9.42
N GLU A 136 7.63 6.59 -10.33
CA GLU A 136 7.83 7.06 -11.70
C GLU A 136 6.93 6.27 -12.66
N ARG A 137 6.93 4.94 -12.53
CA ARG A 137 6.13 4.04 -13.37
C ARG A 137 5.85 2.71 -12.68
N VAL A 138 4.84 1.99 -13.17
CA VAL A 138 4.43 0.67 -12.69
C VAL A 138 4.27 -0.31 -13.84
N HIS A 139 4.68 -1.55 -13.61
CA HIS A 139 4.34 -2.69 -14.46
C HIS A 139 3.32 -3.56 -13.73
N PHE A 140 2.07 -3.54 -14.20
CA PHE A 140 1.01 -4.38 -13.68
C PHE A 140 0.89 -5.65 -14.51
N VAL A 141 0.82 -6.79 -13.83
CA VAL A 141 0.36 -8.05 -14.42
C VAL A 141 -0.85 -8.51 -13.61
N GLY A 142 -1.99 -8.70 -14.25
CA GLY A 142 -3.25 -9.09 -13.61
C GLY A 142 -3.64 -10.56 -13.85
N GLY A 143 -2.66 -11.42 -14.16
CA GLY A 143 -2.86 -12.76 -14.70
C GLY A 143 -2.66 -12.84 -16.22
N PHE A 144 -3.06 -13.97 -16.82
CA PHE A 144 -2.86 -14.22 -18.25
C PHE A 144 -3.48 -13.14 -19.14
N GLY A 145 -2.70 -12.64 -20.10
CA GLY A 145 -3.16 -11.66 -21.09
C GLY A 145 -3.33 -10.22 -20.58
N ARG A 146 -3.03 -9.93 -19.30
CA ARG A 146 -3.15 -8.59 -18.71
C ARG A 146 -1.79 -8.12 -18.19
N ALA A 147 -0.90 -7.68 -19.07
CA ALA A 147 0.38 -7.07 -18.70
C ALA A 147 0.49 -5.68 -19.33
N VAL A 148 0.66 -4.64 -18.51
CA VAL A 148 0.63 -3.25 -18.98
C VAL A 148 1.51 -2.35 -18.11
N TRP A 149 2.13 -1.37 -18.76
CA TRP A 149 2.89 -0.31 -18.11
C TRP A 149 2.04 0.95 -17.97
N PHE A 150 2.20 1.64 -16.85
CA PHE A 150 1.66 2.98 -16.64
C PHE A 150 2.74 3.87 -16.03
N ASP A 151 2.82 5.10 -16.50
CA ASP A 151 3.57 6.15 -15.82
C ASP A 151 2.70 6.81 -14.74
N ALA A 152 3.34 7.39 -13.73
CA ALA A 152 2.67 8.20 -12.72
C ALA A 152 1.88 9.35 -13.39
N PRO A 153 0.71 9.76 -12.87
CA PRO A 153 0.17 9.48 -11.54
C PRO A 153 -0.81 8.29 -11.49
N PHE A 154 -0.76 7.36 -12.45
CA PHE A 154 -1.58 6.14 -12.45
C PHE A 154 -3.11 6.37 -12.52
N GLY A 155 -3.53 7.54 -12.99
CA GLY A 155 -4.95 7.94 -13.02
C GLY A 155 -5.47 8.47 -11.69
N LEU A 156 -4.56 8.89 -10.79
CA LEU A 156 -4.89 9.60 -9.56
C LEU A 156 -4.85 11.11 -9.78
N ASP A 157 -5.85 11.79 -9.25
CA ASP A 157 -5.91 13.24 -9.14
C ASP A 157 -5.47 13.67 -7.71
N PRO A 158 -4.50 14.59 -7.56
CA PRO A 158 -4.00 15.01 -6.25
C PRO A 158 -5.05 15.67 -5.36
N ASP A 159 -5.95 16.48 -5.93
CA ASP A 159 -6.96 17.21 -5.16
C ASP A 159 -8.01 16.23 -4.63
N GLN A 160 -8.45 15.29 -5.48
CA GLN A 160 -9.34 14.21 -5.07
C GLN A 160 -8.71 13.30 -4.01
N ALA A 161 -7.44 12.93 -4.20
CA ALA A 161 -6.73 12.08 -3.26
C ALA A 161 -6.62 12.75 -1.88
N THR A 162 -6.33 14.04 -1.85
CA THR A 162 -6.26 14.85 -0.63
C THR A 162 -7.64 15.01 0.02
N ALA A 163 -8.69 15.23 -0.76
CA ALA A 163 -10.06 15.40 -0.26
C ALA A 163 -10.64 14.14 0.41
N VAL A 164 -10.09 12.97 0.10
CA VAL A 164 -10.52 11.67 0.66
C VAL A 164 -9.60 11.15 1.76
N ALA A 165 -8.31 11.51 1.71
CA ALA A 165 -7.32 11.01 2.65
C ALA A 165 -7.64 11.38 4.10
N GLY A 166 -7.50 10.41 5.01
CA GLY A 166 -7.67 10.64 6.44
C GLY A 166 -7.60 9.35 7.25
N CYS A 167 -7.42 9.51 8.57
CA CYS A 167 -7.41 8.40 9.53
C CYS A 167 -8.52 8.53 10.59
N GLU A 168 -9.27 9.65 10.61
CA GLU A 168 -10.30 9.91 11.61
C GLU A 168 -11.64 9.40 11.06
N ALA A 169 -11.79 8.08 11.09
CA ALA A 169 -13.06 7.42 10.87
C ALA A 169 -13.44 6.65 12.15
N PRO A 170 -14.73 6.31 12.33
CA PRO A 170 -15.21 5.79 13.60
C PRO A 170 -14.56 4.46 13.98
N THR A 171 -14.54 4.19 15.28
CA THR A 171 -14.36 2.81 15.76
C THR A 171 -15.57 2.01 15.29
N LEU A 172 -15.31 0.92 14.58
CA LEU A 172 -16.30 -0.03 14.09
C LEU A 172 -16.61 -1.06 15.18
N ALA A 173 -17.60 -1.91 14.93
CA ALA A 173 -17.94 -3.00 15.85
C ALA A 173 -16.75 -3.93 16.13
N ASP A 174 -16.81 -4.65 17.25
CA ASP A 174 -15.82 -5.67 17.66
C ASP A 174 -14.37 -5.17 17.76
N GLY A 175 -14.19 -3.87 18.04
CA GLY A 175 -12.90 -3.23 18.27
C GLY A 175 -12.08 -2.92 17.01
N TRP A 176 -12.70 -2.99 15.83
CA TRP A 176 -12.05 -2.59 14.57
C TRP A 176 -11.99 -1.06 14.47
N GLN A 177 -10.91 -0.56 13.89
CA GLN A 177 -10.69 0.87 13.68
C GLN A 177 -10.35 1.11 12.22
N VAL A 178 -10.91 2.17 11.64
CA VAL A 178 -10.43 2.68 10.36
C VAL A 178 -9.12 3.40 10.61
N VAL A 179 -8.04 2.95 9.99
CA VAL A 179 -6.68 3.49 10.17
C VAL A 179 -6.19 4.29 8.96
N GLY A 180 -6.94 4.27 7.86
CA GLY A 180 -6.65 5.05 6.68
C GLY A 180 -7.77 4.96 5.66
N THR A 181 -8.02 6.05 4.94
CA THR A 181 -8.87 6.09 3.75
C THR A 181 -8.11 6.63 2.56
N ASP A 182 -8.56 6.21 1.39
CA ASP A 182 -8.15 6.71 0.10
C ASP A 182 -9.30 6.56 -0.89
N ILE A 183 -9.12 7.03 -2.12
CA ILE A 183 -10.21 7.06 -3.10
C ILE A 183 -10.75 5.66 -3.46
N ASP A 184 -10.00 4.58 -3.21
CA ASP A 184 -10.37 3.21 -3.61
C ASP A 184 -10.79 2.32 -2.44
N GLY A 185 -10.65 2.78 -1.19
CA GLY A 185 -10.90 1.92 -0.05
C GLY A 185 -10.58 2.52 1.31
N ALA A 186 -10.74 1.66 2.31
CA ALA A 186 -10.41 1.93 3.69
C ALA A 186 -9.59 0.79 4.29
N ASP A 187 -8.58 1.17 5.03
CA ASP A 187 -7.69 0.30 5.78
C ASP A 187 -8.25 0.14 7.19
N LEU A 188 -8.50 -1.10 7.61
CA LEU A 188 -9.07 -1.44 8.91
C LEU A 188 -8.07 -2.23 9.75
N ARG A 189 -8.06 -1.98 11.06
CA ARG A 189 -7.18 -2.67 12.00
C ARG A 189 -7.90 -3.07 13.28
N ARG A 190 -7.51 -4.23 13.82
CA ARG A 190 -7.83 -4.67 15.19
C ARG A 190 -6.63 -5.39 15.80
N GLY A 191 -5.94 -4.73 16.74
CA GLY A 191 -4.65 -5.21 17.22
C GLY A 191 -3.64 -5.28 16.06
N GLU A 192 -3.10 -6.48 15.80
CA GLU A 192 -2.22 -6.79 14.65
C GLU A 192 -2.99 -7.29 13.41
N SER A 193 -4.29 -7.55 13.54
CA SER A 193 -5.13 -7.95 12.41
C SER A 193 -5.42 -6.75 11.53
N PHE A 194 -5.39 -6.97 10.22
CA PHE A 194 -5.61 -5.96 9.20
C PHE A 194 -6.57 -6.48 8.14
N VAL A 195 -7.44 -5.61 7.63
CA VAL A 195 -8.28 -5.86 6.47
C VAL A 195 -8.32 -4.57 5.66
N ARG A 196 -8.11 -4.67 4.35
CA ARG A 196 -8.40 -3.57 3.43
C ARG A 196 -9.77 -3.77 2.80
N LEU A 197 -10.68 -2.84 3.06
CA LEU A 197 -11.95 -2.75 2.36
C LEU A 197 -11.77 -2.04 1.03
N ALA A 198 -12.01 -2.74 -0.08
CA ALA A 198 -12.11 -2.11 -1.39
C ALA A 198 -13.50 -1.48 -1.57
N PHE A 199 -13.56 -0.23 -2.02
CA PHE A 199 -14.81 0.39 -2.46
C PHE A 199 -15.22 -0.17 -3.83
N GLU A 200 -16.53 -0.25 -4.07
CA GLU A 200 -17.09 -0.70 -5.36
C GLU A 200 -16.64 0.19 -6.51
N ARG A 201 -16.56 1.49 -6.25
CA ARG A 201 -16.10 2.53 -7.18
C ARG A 201 -15.28 3.57 -6.43
N PRO A 202 -14.37 4.27 -7.12
CA PRO A 202 -13.64 5.37 -6.50
C PRO A 202 -14.58 6.45 -5.96
N VAL A 203 -14.21 7.02 -4.82
CA VAL A 203 -14.94 8.12 -4.16
C VAL A 203 -14.19 9.44 -4.31
N ALA A 204 -14.89 10.57 -4.18
CA ALA A 204 -14.31 11.90 -4.36
C ALA A 204 -14.25 12.74 -3.08
N THR A 205 -14.98 12.35 -2.03
CA THR A 205 -15.03 13.10 -0.77
C THR A 205 -14.87 12.18 0.43
N ARG A 206 -14.41 12.74 1.54
CA ARG A 206 -14.32 12.05 2.84
C ARG A 206 -15.67 11.49 3.32
N GLU A 207 -16.76 12.20 3.07
CA GLU A 207 -18.11 11.72 3.40
C GLU A 207 -18.47 10.47 2.60
N GLN A 208 -18.20 10.46 1.29
CA GLN A 208 -18.43 9.27 0.47
C GLN A 208 -17.55 8.09 0.91
N ALA A 209 -16.30 8.36 1.29
CA ALA A 209 -15.40 7.33 1.81
C ALA A 209 -15.93 6.74 3.13
N LEU A 210 -16.44 7.56 4.04
CA LEU A 210 -17.06 7.10 5.28
C LEU A 210 -18.28 6.22 5.00
N GLN A 211 -19.19 6.67 4.14
CA GLN A 211 -20.39 5.91 3.77
C GLN A 211 -20.02 4.57 3.11
N ALA A 212 -19.07 4.58 2.17
CA ALA A 212 -18.58 3.37 1.53
C ALA A 212 -17.89 2.41 2.51
N THR A 213 -17.19 2.94 3.52
CA THR A 213 -16.55 2.15 4.57
C THR A 213 -17.59 1.45 5.44
N LEU A 214 -18.61 2.17 5.91
CA LEU A 214 -19.69 1.61 6.73
C LEU A 214 -20.48 0.53 5.96
N ALA A 215 -20.86 0.82 4.71
CA ALA A 215 -21.56 -0.13 3.85
C ALA A 215 -20.69 -1.35 3.48
N GLY A 216 -19.37 -1.17 3.34
CA GLY A 216 -18.42 -2.26 3.13
C GLY A 216 -18.27 -3.15 4.37
N TRP A 217 -18.19 -2.53 5.54
CA TRP A 217 -18.08 -3.22 6.83
C TRP A 217 -19.27 -4.14 7.12
N GLU A 218 -20.50 -3.68 6.87
CA GLU A 218 -21.72 -4.47 7.10
C GLU A 218 -21.80 -5.75 6.25
N ARG A 219 -21.08 -5.78 5.12
CA ARG A 219 -21.03 -6.93 4.21
C ARG A 219 -19.91 -7.91 4.51
N LEU A 220 -18.98 -7.58 5.40
CA LEU A 220 -17.92 -8.51 5.76
C LEU A 220 -18.50 -9.71 6.50
N PRO A 221 -18.08 -10.95 6.14
CA PRO A 221 -18.44 -12.11 6.93
C PRO A 221 -17.86 -11.98 8.34
N ARG A 222 -18.71 -12.19 9.36
CA ARG A 222 -18.32 -12.12 10.78
C ARG A 222 -17.62 -13.39 11.25
#